data_AF-A0A2D6LP88-F1
#
_entry.id   AF-A0A2D6LP88-F1
#
_cell.length_a   1.000
_cell.length_b   1.000
_cell.length_c   1.000
_cell.angle_alpha   90.00
_cell.angle_beta   90.00
_cell.angle_gamma   90.00
#
_symmetry.space_group_name_H-M   'P 1'
#
loop_
_entity.id
_entity.type
_entity.pdbx_description
1 polymer ?
#
loop_
_entity_poly.entity_id
_entity_poly.type
_entity_poly.pdbx_seq_one_letter_code
_entity_poly.pdbx_strand_id
1 'polypeptide(L)'
;MVFFEALQALLSLDVSFFVNIIIDHIIFVFGIAAAAHYFFDGKKLIFWFVFISVTLWALIDLGTYTGLVFTGTLFLLVYYITKFAVLAFVESVPSLKPYIVAFNEFHFFIMLIIFLFFVGGG
;
A
#
# COMPACT_ATOMS: atom_id res chain seq x y z
N MET A 1 -5.39 -5.01 11.46
CA MET A 1 -5.30 -6.48 11.45
C MET A 1 -6.69 -7.12 11.34
N VAL A 2 -7.69 -6.40 10.79
CA VAL A 2 -9.10 -6.82 10.77
C VAL A 2 -9.35 -7.97 9.78
N PHE A 3 -8.57 -8.06 8.70
CA PHE A 3 -8.71 -9.13 7.70
C PHE A 3 -8.20 -10.47 8.25
N PHE A 4 -7.02 -10.49 8.87
CA PHE A 4 -6.45 -11.71 9.43
C PHE A 4 -7.25 -12.20 10.65
N GLU A 5 -7.75 -11.28 11.48
CA GLU A 5 -8.68 -11.58 12.57
C GLU A 5 -10.00 -12.17 12.05
N ALA A 6 -10.56 -11.61 10.97
CA ALA A 6 -11.76 -12.17 10.35
C ALA A 6 -11.54 -13.57 9.76
N LEU A 7 -10.36 -13.83 9.19
CA LEU A 7 -9.96 -15.14 8.67
C LEU A 7 -9.82 -16.16 9.80
N GLN A 8 -9.21 -15.76 10.92
CA GLN A 8 -9.09 -16.59 12.11
C GLN A 8 -10.44 -16.89 12.75
N ALA A 9 -11.30 -15.87 12.90
CA ALA A 9 -12.66 -16.03 13.41
C ALA A 9 -13.51 -16.95 12.52
N LEU A 10 -13.31 -16.91 11.19
CA LEU A 10 -13.98 -17.82 10.28
C LEU A 10 -13.52 -19.28 10.49
N LEU A 11 -12.21 -19.49 10.65
CA LEU A 11 -11.63 -20.82 10.90
C LEU A 11 -12.03 -21.40 12.27
N SER A 12 -12.23 -20.54 13.27
CA SER A 12 -12.69 -20.94 14.60
C SER A 12 -14.21 -20.93 14.76
N LEU A 13 -14.97 -20.62 13.69
CA LEU A 13 -16.43 -20.44 13.71
C LEU A 13 -16.91 -19.48 14.82
N ASP A 14 -16.12 -18.44 15.10
CA ASP A 14 -16.47 -17.42 16.08
C ASP A 14 -17.48 -16.43 15.49
N VAL A 15 -18.76 -16.77 15.65
CA VAL A 15 -19.89 -15.94 15.20
C VAL A 15 -19.96 -14.63 15.98
N SER A 16 -19.44 -14.59 17.22
CA SER A 16 -19.46 -13.39 18.07
C SER A 16 -18.66 -12.25 17.44
N PHE A 17 -17.50 -12.57 16.86
CA PHE A 17 -16.67 -11.61 16.14
C PHE A 17 -17.44 -10.88 15.03
N PHE A 18 -18.18 -11.62 14.19
CA PHE A 18 -18.93 -11.04 13.07
C PHE A 18 -20.11 -10.19 13.55
N VAL A 19 -20.77 -10.60 14.63
CA VAL A 19 -21.86 -9.82 15.23
C VAL A 19 -21.31 -8.51 15.82
N ASN A 20 -20.21 -8.57 16.57
CA ASN A 20 -19.59 -7.39 17.16
C ASN A 20 -19.09 -6.42 16.09
N ILE A 21 -18.47 -6.91 15.01
CA ILE A 21 -18.06 -6.05 13.89
C ILE A 21 -19.24 -5.28 13.30
N ILE A 22 -20.39 -5.93 13.14
CA ILE A 22 -21.58 -5.28 12.55
C ILE A 22 -22.13 -4.22 13.50
N ILE A 23 -22.16 -4.51 14.80
CA ILE A 23 -22.68 -3.59 15.82
C ILE A 23 -21.74 -2.38 15.99
N ASP A 24 -20.45 -2.63 16.13
CA ASP A 24 -19.44 -1.61 16.39
C ASP A 24 -19.22 -0.69 15.18
N HIS A 25 -19.50 -1.19 13.97
CA HIS A 25 -19.28 -0.47 12.71
C HIS A 25 -20.57 -0.33 11.89
N ILE A 26 -21.71 -0.14 12.55
CA ILE A 26 -23.03 -0.13 11.90
C ILE A 26 -23.12 0.90 10.75
N ILE A 27 -22.53 2.09 10.93
CA ILE A 27 -22.49 3.15 9.89
C ILE A 27 -21.74 2.66 8.65
N PHE A 28 -20.64 1.94 8.85
CA PHE A 28 -19.82 1.40 7.77
C PHE A 28 -20.54 0.27 7.03
N VAL A 29 -21.23 -0.61 7.77
CA VAL A 29 -22.08 -1.67 7.19
C VAL A 29 -23.18 -1.07 6.31
N PHE A 30 -23.86 -0.02 6.78
CA PHE A 30 -24.85 0.68 5.97
C PHE A 30 -24.23 1.37 4.75
N GLY A 31 -23.06 1.99 4.89
CA GLY A 31 -22.34 2.62 3.78
C GLY A 31 -21.95 1.63 2.69
N ILE A 32 -21.41 0.46 3.06
CA ILE A 32 -21.06 -0.60 2.10
C ILE A 32 -22.32 -1.21 1.47
N ALA A 33 -23.37 -1.45 2.25
CA ALA A 33 -24.62 -1.98 1.71
C ALA A 33 -25.27 -1.01 0.70
N ALA A 34 -25.25 0.29 0.98
CA ALA A 34 -25.73 1.32 0.06
C ALA A 34 -24.87 1.40 -1.21
N ALA A 35 -23.54 1.34 -1.07
CA ALA A 35 -22.62 1.30 -2.21
C ALA A 35 -22.84 0.05 -3.06
N ALA A 36 -22.96 -1.13 -2.45
CA ALA A 36 -23.25 -2.39 -3.14
C ALA A 36 -24.59 -2.33 -3.89
N HIS A 37 -25.62 -1.74 -3.28
CA HIS A 37 -26.91 -1.53 -3.94
C HIS A 37 -26.80 -0.57 -5.13
N TYR A 38 -26.07 0.53 -4.99
CA TYR A 38 -25.88 1.54 -6.03
C TYR A 38 -25.10 1.01 -7.25
N PHE A 39 -23.97 0.32 -7.01
CA PHE A 39 -23.09 -0.13 -8.09
C PHE A 39 -23.55 -1.42 -8.76
N PHE A 40 -24.30 -2.28 -8.06
CA PHE A 40 -24.70 -3.60 -8.57
C PHE A 40 -26.22 -3.74 -8.75
N ASP A 41 -26.94 -2.62 -8.73
CA ASP A 41 -28.38 -2.54 -9.04
C ASP A 41 -29.20 -3.54 -8.20
N GLY A 42 -28.83 -3.67 -6.91
CA GLY A 42 -29.44 -4.57 -5.93
C GLY A 42 -29.23 -6.08 -6.17
N LYS A 43 -28.62 -6.51 -7.28
CA LYS A 43 -28.43 -7.94 -7.58
C LYS A 43 -27.32 -8.54 -6.71
N LYS A 44 -27.62 -9.63 -6.01
CA LYS A 44 -26.67 -10.34 -5.14
C LYS A 44 -26.02 -9.40 -4.10
N LEU A 45 -26.82 -8.53 -3.50
CA LEU A 45 -26.38 -7.48 -2.58
C LEU A 45 -25.53 -8.03 -1.42
N ILE A 46 -25.94 -9.16 -0.82
CA ILE A 46 -25.18 -9.82 0.24
C ILE A 46 -23.79 -10.26 -0.24
N PHE A 47 -23.70 -10.83 -1.45
CA PHE A 47 -22.43 -11.26 -2.03
C PHE A 47 -21.50 -10.06 -2.24
N TRP A 48 -22.00 -8.97 -2.84
CA TRP A 48 -21.20 -7.78 -3.10
C TRP A 48 -20.82 -7.04 -1.81
N PHE A 49 -21.71 -7.01 -0.83
CA PHE A 49 -21.44 -6.47 0.49
C PHE A 49 -20.26 -7.21 1.16
N VAL A 50 -20.31 -8.54 1.19
CA VAL A 50 -19.23 -9.37 1.75
C VAL A 50 -17.95 -9.19 0.95
N PHE A 51 -18.03 -9.23 -0.38
CA PHE A 51 -16.88 -9.07 -1.27
C PHE A 51 -16.17 -7.73 -1.08
N ILE A 52 -16.92 -6.61 -1.04
CA ILE A 52 -16.37 -5.28 -0.84
C ILE A 52 -15.76 -5.15 0.56
N SER A 53 -16.45 -5.64 1.59
CA SER A 53 -15.97 -5.59 2.98
C SER A 53 -14.64 -6.34 3.14
N VAL A 54 -14.57 -7.56 2.61
CA VAL A 54 -13.35 -8.39 2.65
C VAL A 54 -12.22 -7.75 1.85
N THR A 55 -12.52 -7.17 0.68
CA THR A 55 -11.52 -6.49 -0.15
C THR A 55 -10.95 -5.25 0.54
N LEU A 56 -11.80 -4.45 1.19
CA LEU A 56 -11.37 -3.27 1.95
C LEU A 56 -10.52 -3.65 3.16
N TRP A 57 -10.90 -4.68 3.91
CA TRP A 57 -10.09 -5.18 5.02
C TRP A 57 -8.74 -5.70 4.54
N ALA A 58 -8.73 -6.47 3.45
CA ALA A 58 -7.51 -6.96 2.83
C ALA A 58 -6.61 -5.80 2.37
N LEU A 59 -7.17 -4.75 1.77
CA LEU A 59 -6.42 -3.56 1.34
C LEU A 59 -5.81 -2.78 2.52
N ILE A 60 -6.54 -2.62 3.62
CA ILE A 60 -6.08 -1.90 4.81
C ILE A 60 -4.95 -2.68 5.51
N ASP A 61 -5.15 -3.98 5.70
CA ASP A 61 -4.16 -4.84 6.33
C ASP A 61 -2.94 -5.04 5.42
N LEU A 62 -3.15 -5.25 4.11
CA LEU A 62 -2.05 -5.24 3.15
C LEU A 62 -1.34 -3.89 3.16
N GLY A 63 -2.02 -2.75 3.24
CA GLY A 63 -1.36 -1.44 3.41
C GLY A 63 -0.42 -1.40 4.62
N THR A 64 -0.82 -2.05 5.71
CA THR A 64 -0.02 -2.16 6.93
C THR A 64 1.20 -3.10 6.76
N TYR A 65 1.03 -4.28 6.13
CA TYR A 65 2.12 -5.23 5.89
C TYR A 65 3.02 -4.87 4.70
N THR A 66 2.46 -4.18 3.71
CA THR A 66 3.17 -3.64 2.54
C THR A 66 3.87 -2.33 2.86
N GLY A 67 3.85 -1.81 4.11
CA GLY A 67 4.65 -0.65 4.49
C GLY A 67 6.10 -0.74 3.98
N LEU A 68 6.74 -1.92 4.06
CA LEU A 68 8.07 -2.19 3.49
C LEU A 68 8.08 -2.28 1.94
N VAL A 69 7.06 -2.86 1.33
CA VAL A 69 6.96 -3.01 -0.14
C VAL A 69 6.66 -1.67 -0.81
N PHE A 70 5.77 -0.87 -0.23
CA PHE A 70 5.43 0.48 -0.67
C PHE A 70 6.59 1.44 -0.44
N THR A 71 7.24 1.38 0.73
CA THR A 71 8.47 2.14 1.02
C THR A 71 9.59 1.75 0.05
N GLY A 72 9.79 0.46 -0.21
CA GLY A 72 10.79 -0.02 -1.18
C GLY A 72 10.47 0.37 -2.62
N THR A 73 9.20 0.28 -3.04
CA THR A 73 8.75 0.65 -4.39
C THR A 73 8.86 2.16 -4.61
N LEU A 74 8.46 2.96 -3.62
CA LEU A 74 8.57 4.41 -3.65
C LEU A 74 10.04 4.87 -3.66
N PHE A 75 10.90 4.22 -2.85
CA PHE A 75 12.35 4.46 -2.88
C PHE A 75 12.92 4.20 -4.26
N LEU A 76 12.63 3.02 -4.84
CA LEU A 76 13.11 2.65 -6.16
C LEU A 76 12.62 3.63 -7.23
N LEU A 77 11.34 4.04 -7.18
CA LEU A 77 10.78 5.00 -8.11
C LEU A 77 11.53 6.35 -8.07
N VAL A 78 11.71 6.91 -6.88
CA VAL A 78 12.41 8.19 -6.70
C VAL A 78 13.89 8.06 -7.07
N TYR A 79 14.54 6.96 -6.71
CA TYR A 79 15.92 6.65 -7.10
C TYR A 79 16.07 6.58 -8.62
N TYR A 80 15.18 5.90 -9.33
CA TYR A 80 15.26 5.80 -10.79
C TYR A 80 15.01 7.14 -11.50
N ILE A 81 14.02 7.92 -11.06
CA ILE A 81 13.74 9.25 -11.63
C ILE A 81 14.98 10.17 -11.48
N THR A 82 15.56 10.21 -10.28
CA THR A 82 16.76 11.03 -10.03
C THR A 82 17.99 10.51 -10.77
N LYS A 83 18.14 9.18 -10.91
CA LYS A 83 19.21 8.57 -11.69
C LYS A 83 19.13 8.93 -13.18
N PHE A 84 17.93 9.01 -13.77
CA PHE A 84 17.77 9.49 -15.14
C PHE A 84 18.21 10.95 -15.30
N ALA A 85 17.85 11.82 -14.35
CA ALA A 85 18.29 13.22 -14.37
C ALA A 85 19.81 13.35 -14.26
N VAL A 86 20.43 12.54 -13.39
CA VAL A 86 21.89 12.47 -13.24
C VAL A 86 22.57 11.97 -14.51
N LEU A 87 22.06 10.91 -15.13
CA LEU A 87 22.62 10.37 -16.38
C LEU A 87 22.54 11.40 -17.51
N ALA A 88 21.39 12.08 -17.66
CA ALA A 88 21.23 13.15 -18.64
C ALA A 88 22.21 14.32 -18.38
N PHE A 89 22.44 14.68 -17.12
CA PHE A 89 23.41 15.69 -16.75
C PHE A 89 24.85 15.26 -17.11
N VAL A 90 25.25 14.04 -16.80
CA VAL A 90 26.59 13.54 -17.13
C VAL A 90 26.79 13.38 -18.65
N GLU A 91 25.74 13.05 -19.41
CA GLU A 91 25.82 13.06 -20.88
C GLU A 91 26.11 14.46 -21.44
N SER A 92 25.54 15.51 -20.84
CA SER A 92 25.80 16.90 -21.23
C SER A 92 27.19 17.42 -20.84
N VAL A 93 27.90 16.74 -19.94
CA VAL A 93 29.22 17.15 -19.44
C VAL A 93 30.26 16.04 -19.65
N PRO A 94 31.00 16.05 -20.78
CA PRO A 94 31.90 14.96 -21.16
C PRO A 94 33.00 14.64 -20.13
N SER A 95 33.41 15.61 -19.32
CA SER A 95 34.44 15.45 -18.28
C SER A 95 33.99 14.57 -17.10
N LEU A 96 32.69 14.35 -16.92
CA LEU A 96 32.13 13.55 -15.83
C LEU A 96 31.92 12.08 -16.21
N LYS A 97 31.98 11.73 -17.50
CA LYS A 97 31.81 10.36 -18.01
C LYS A 97 32.67 9.29 -17.31
N PRO A 98 33.97 9.49 -17.05
CA PRO A 98 34.78 8.45 -16.39
C PRO A 98 34.38 8.20 -14.94
N TYR A 99 33.66 9.12 -14.29
CA TYR A 99 33.25 9.02 -12.89
C TYR A 99 31.80 8.57 -12.69
N ILE A 100 31.09 8.20 -13.76
CA ILE A 100 29.68 7.76 -13.71
C ILE A 100 29.44 6.67 -12.67
N VAL A 101 30.33 5.69 -12.60
CA VAL A 101 30.16 4.54 -11.71
C VAL A 101 30.22 4.99 -10.25
N ALA A 102 31.26 5.76 -9.88
CA ALA A 102 31.39 6.31 -8.54
C ALA A 102 30.21 7.23 -8.19
N PHE A 103 29.81 8.10 -9.12
CA PHE A 103 28.68 9.00 -8.91
C PHE A 103 27.37 8.23 -8.68
N ASN A 104 27.13 7.14 -9.41
CA ASN A 104 25.95 6.30 -9.23
C ASN A 104 25.92 5.59 -7.87
N GLU A 105 27.07 5.13 -7.38
CA GLU A 105 27.16 4.50 -6.05
C GLU A 105 26.90 5.52 -4.95
N PHE A 106 27.56 6.69 -5.00
CA PHE A 106 27.31 7.78 -4.05
C PHE A 106 25.86 8.25 -4.09
N HIS A 107 25.27 8.39 -5.28
CA HIS A 107 23.87 8.77 -5.45
C HIS A 107 22.92 7.78 -4.76
N PHE A 108 23.17 6.47 -4.88
CA PHE A 108 22.37 5.46 -4.19
C PHE A 108 22.42 5.62 -2.67
N PHE A 109 23.62 5.74 -2.08
CA PHE A 109 23.75 5.90 -0.63
C PHE A 109 23.15 7.21 -0.12
N ILE A 110 23.33 8.31 -0.84
CA ILE A 110 22.73 9.60 -0.49
C ILE A 110 21.20 9.50 -0.52
N MET A 111 20.63 8.93 -1.59
CA MET A 111 19.19 8.75 -1.71
C MET A 111 18.65 7.81 -0.65
N LEU A 112 19.37 6.73 -0.30
CA LEU A 112 18.98 5.81 0.75
C LEU A 112 18.93 6.51 2.11
N ILE A 113 19.95 7.31 2.45
CA ILE A 113 20.00 8.08 3.71
C ILE A 113 18.85 9.09 3.78
N ILE A 114 18.66 9.89 2.73
CA ILE A 114 17.55 10.85 2.64
C ILE A 114 16.22 10.10 2.84
N PHE A 115 16.01 9.02 2.11
CA PHE A 115 14.76 8.28 2.16
C PHE A 115 14.49 7.64 3.53
N LEU A 116 15.52 7.09 4.19
CA LEU A 116 15.42 6.56 5.56
C LEU A 116 15.11 7.66 6.58
N PHE A 117 15.70 8.86 6.44
CA PHE A 117 15.39 10.00 7.32
C PHE A 117 13.93 10.49 7.16
N PHE A 118 13.41 10.50 5.93
CA PHE A 118 12.06 11.02 5.66
C PHE A 118 10.94 9.99 5.86
N VAL A 119 11.23 8.69 5.69
CA VAL A 119 10.20 7.63 5.76
C VAL A 119 10.36 6.72 6.99
N GLY A 120 11.57 6.53 7.50
CA GLY A 120 11.85 5.68 8.66
C GLY A 120 11.73 6.36 10.03
N GLY A 121 11.43 7.66 10.07
CA GLY A 121 11.29 8.45 11.31
C GLY A 121 9.86 8.60 11.84
N GLY A 122 8.91 7.81 11.34
CA GLY A 122 7.49 7.81 11.74
C GLY A 122 7.11 6.62 12.59
#